data_AF-A0AAW5QQG1-F1
#
_entry.id   AF-A0AAW5QQG1-F1
#
_cell.length_a   1.000
_cell.length_b   1.000
_cell.length_c   1.000
_cell.angle_alpha   90.00
_cell.angle_beta   90.00
_cell.angle_gamma   90.00
#
_symmetry.space_group_name_H-M   'P 1'
#
loop_
_entity.id
_entity.type
_entity.pdbx_description
1 polymer ?
#
loop_
_entity_poly.entity_id
_entity_poly.type
_entity_poly.pdbx_seq_one_letter_code
_entity_poly.pdbx_strand_id
1 'polypeptide(L)'
;KSRAVAEVHRRLRDRGGLTDDAPVFAAGDGALDAERLKAADAAIRPRHGELELRDWRHPTVSVTDAAGVTAGEEIRAWCARSDRLPVAS
;
A
#
# COMPACT_ATOMS: atom_id res chain seq x y z
N LYS A 1 13.14 0.06 2.79
CA LYS A 1 11.79 0.44 3.29
C LYS A 1 11.07 -0.74 3.94
N SER A 2 11.00 -1.91 3.31
CA SER A 2 10.23 -3.08 3.79
C SER A 2 10.57 -3.54 5.22
N ARG A 3 11.87 -3.56 5.59
CA ARG A 3 12.31 -3.89 6.96
C ARG A 3 11.78 -2.92 8.03
N ALA A 4 11.66 -1.63 7.71
CA ALA A 4 11.12 -0.65 8.65
C ALA A 4 9.62 -0.86 8.89
N VAL A 5 8.87 -1.19 7.84
CA VAL A 5 7.45 -1.50 7.93
C VAL A 5 7.20 -2.76 8.76
N ALA A 6 7.97 -3.83 8.51
CA ALA A 6 7.89 -5.06 9.28
C ALA A 6 8.19 -4.84 10.78
N GLU A 7 9.21 -4.03 11.08
CA GLU A 7 9.57 -3.70 12.46
C GLU A 7 8.50 -2.84 13.17
N VAL A 8 7.91 -1.87 12.47
CA VAL A 8 6.81 -1.05 13.02
C VAL A 8 5.59 -1.92 13.29
N HIS A 9 5.22 -2.78 12.35
CA HIS A 9 4.10 -3.72 12.50
C HIS A 9 4.29 -4.63 13.71
N ARG A 10 5.48 -5.25 13.83
CA ARG A 10 5.86 -6.08 14.98
C ARG A 10 5.73 -5.31 16.29
N ARG A 11 6.30 -4.09 16.38
CA ARG A 11 6.25 -3.28 17.61
C ARG A 11 4.83 -2.86 17.99
N LEU A 12 3.97 -2.59 17.01
CA LEU A 12 2.58 -2.23 17.26
C LEU A 12 1.79 -3.42 17.76
N ARG A 13 2.03 -4.62 17.21
CA ARG A 13 1.47 -5.88 17.73
C ARG A 13 1.97 -6.19 19.15
N ASP A 14 3.28 -6.13 19.38
CA ASP A 14 3.89 -6.40 20.69
C ASP A 14 3.34 -5.48 21.80
N ARG A 15 2.89 -4.27 21.44
CA ARG A 15 2.31 -3.29 22.37
C ARG A 15 0.78 -3.39 22.49
N GLY A 16 0.13 -4.32 21.79
CA GLY A 16 -1.33 -4.45 21.72
C GLY A 16 -2.02 -3.32 20.95
N GLY A 17 -1.28 -2.56 20.14
CA GLY A 17 -1.83 -1.49 19.29
C GLY A 17 -2.35 -1.99 17.94
N LEU A 18 -2.07 -3.24 17.58
CA LEU A 18 -2.65 -3.94 16.44
C LEU A 18 -3.05 -5.36 16.88
N THR A 19 -4.17 -5.84 16.36
CA THR A 19 -4.53 -7.26 16.43
C THR A 19 -3.66 -8.08 15.48
N ASP A 20 -3.62 -9.40 15.68
CA ASP A 20 -2.79 -10.29 14.86
C ASP A 20 -3.27 -10.40 13.40
N ASP A 21 -4.54 -10.13 13.17
CA ASP A 21 -5.25 -10.12 11.89
C ASP A 21 -5.38 -8.71 11.28
N ALA A 22 -4.71 -7.70 11.85
CA ALA A 22 -4.78 -6.34 11.34
C ALA A 22 -4.21 -6.27 9.90
N PRO A 23 -4.98 -5.76 8.91
CA PRO A 23 -4.52 -5.70 7.53
C PRO A 23 -3.41 -4.69 7.35
N VAL A 24 -2.52 -4.98 6.40
CA VAL A 24 -1.47 -4.11 5.92
C VAL A 24 -1.88 -3.51 4.58
N PHE A 25 -2.07 -2.20 4.56
CA PHE A 25 -2.26 -1.44 3.32
C PHE A 25 -0.98 -0.72 2.91
N ALA A 26 -0.69 -0.70 1.61
CA ALA A 26 0.51 -0.05 1.08
C ALA A 26 0.23 0.87 -0.12
N ALA A 27 0.86 2.05 -0.12
CA ALA A 27 0.92 2.94 -1.26
C ALA A 27 2.37 3.33 -1.60
N GLY A 28 2.73 3.38 -2.87
CA GLY A 28 4.08 3.76 -3.29
C GLY A 28 4.27 3.85 -4.81
N ASP A 29 5.24 4.64 -5.25
CA ASP A 29 5.56 4.92 -6.65
C ASP A 29 7.01 4.57 -7.02
N GLY A 30 7.85 4.29 -6.02
CA GLY A 30 9.27 3.91 -6.16
C GLY A 30 9.47 2.45 -6.57
N ALA A 31 10.51 2.14 -7.34
CA ALA A 31 10.85 0.75 -7.68
C ALA A 31 11.12 -0.12 -6.44
N LEU A 32 11.71 0.48 -5.40
CA LEU A 32 11.96 -0.19 -4.11
C LEU A 32 10.69 -0.52 -3.32
N ASP A 33 9.53 0.01 -3.72
CA ASP A 33 8.25 -0.28 -3.10
C ASP A 33 7.58 -1.52 -3.70
N ALA A 34 8.01 -2.03 -4.86
CA ALA A 34 7.35 -3.13 -5.58
C ALA A 34 7.10 -4.37 -4.71
N GLU A 35 8.12 -4.88 -4.01
CA GLU A 35 7.96 -6.07 -3.14
C GLU A 35 7.07 -5.79 -1.94
N ARG A 36 7.07 -4.55 -1.42
CA ARG A 36 6.15 -4.15 -0.34
C ARG A 36 4.70 -4.11 -0.84
N LEU A 37 4.47 -3.59 -2.05
CA LEU A 37 3.13 -3.50 -2.64
C LEU A 37 2.56 -4.89 -2.94
N LYS A 38 3.39 -5.86 -3.33
CA LYS A 38 2.96 -7.26 -3.54
C LYS A 38 2.58 -7.97 -2.25
N ALA A 39 3.28 -7.68 -1.15
CA ALA A 39 3.13 -8.36 0.13
C ALA A 39 2.03 -7.77 1.03
N ALA A 40 1.43 -6.64 0.64
CA ALA A 40 0.35 -6.00 1.38
C ALA A 40 -1.00 -6.67 1.06
N ASP A 41 -1.92 -6.69 2.02
CA ASP A 41 -3.27 -7.23 1.83
C ASP A 41 -4.08 -6.45 0.78
N ALA A 42 -3.84 -5.15 0.71
CA ALA A 42 -4.22 -4.35 -0.44
C ALA A 42 -3.18 -3.25 -0.70
N ALA A 43 -3.00 -2.92 -1.97
CA ALA A 43 -2.04 -1.89 -2.37
C ALA A 43 -2.52 -1.03 -3.53
N ILE A 44 -1.98 0.19 -3.59
CA ILE A 44 -2.21 1.15 -4.67
C ILE A 44 -0.90 1.85 -5.06
N ARG A 45 -0.73 2.16 -6.34
CA ARG A 45 0.34 3.04 -6.84
C ARG A 45 -0.23 4.16 -7.71
N PRO A 46 0.38 5.36 -7.71
CA PRO A 46 -0.10 6.43 -8.56
C PRO A 46 0.29 6.26 -10.03
N ARG A 47 -0.41 6.87 -11.00
CA ARG A 47 -0.01 7.02 -12.43
C ARG A 47 1.14 8.01 -12.65
N HIS A 48 2.16 7.90 -11.82
CA HIS A 48 3.42 8.62 -11.97
C HIS A 48 4.53 7.90 -11.20
N GLY A 49 5.74 8.46 -11.27
CA GLY A 49 6.89 7.94 -10.55
C GLY A 49 7.53 6.73 -11.23
N GLU A 50 8.45 6.13 -10.50
CA GLU A 50 9.37 5.11 -10.98
C GLU A 50 8.70 3.81 -11.46
N LEU A 51 7.58 3.42 -10.84
CA LEU A 51 6.80 2.24 -11.24
C LEU A 51 6.02 2.49 -12.54
N GLU A 52 5.54 3.71 -12.76
CA GLU A 52 4.88 4.09 -14.03
C GLU A 52 5.88 4.14 -15.19
N LEU A 53 7.05 4.75 -14.96
CA LEU A 53 8.11 4.83 -15.97
C LEU A 53 8.62 3.46 -16.44
N ARG A 54 8.40 2.41 -15.66
CA ARG A 54 8.81 1.03 -15.96
C ARG A 54 7.65 0.15 -16.46
N ASP A 55 6.46 0.72 -16.64
CA ASP A 55 5.20 -0.01 -16.91
C ASP A 55 5.01 -1.20 -15.96
N TRP A 56 5.40 -1.02 -14.68
CA TRP A 56 5.28 -2.07 -13.69
C TRP A 56 3.80 -2.23 -13.29
N ARG A 57 3.33 -3.48 -13.31
CA ARG A 57 1.95 -3.86 -12.98
C ARG A 57 1.94 -5.11 -12.11
N HIS A 58 0.91 -5.23 -11.29
CA HIS A 58 0.64 -6.43 -10.50
C HIS A 58 -0.88 -6.60 -10.33
N PRO A 59 -1.43 -7.81 -10.46
CA PRO A 59 -2.88 -8.02 -10.47
C PRO A 59 -3.60 -7.59 -9.18
N THR A 60 -2.89 -7.56 -8.05
CA THR A 60 -3.45 -7.15 -6.74
C THR A 60 -3.16 -5.70 -6.39
N VAL A 61 -2.48 -4.95 -7.26
CA VAL A 61 -2.08 -3.56 -6.98
C VAL A 61 -2.90 -2.62 -7.85
N SER A 62 -3.75 -1.83 -7.20
CA SER A 62 -4.54 -0.80 -7.84
C SER A 62 -3.64 0.30 -8.41
N VAL A 63 -4.09 0.95 -9.47
CA VAL A 63 -3.43 2.11 -10.05
C VAL A 63 -4.41 3.27 -9.99
N THR A 64 -3.94 4.46 -9.62
CA THR A 64 -4.80 5.67 -9.61
C THR A 64 -5.33 5.99 -11.01
N ASP A 65 -6.35 6.83 -11.08
CA ASP A 65 -6.79 7.46 -12.31
C ASP A 65 -6.08 8.79 -12.56
N ALA A 66 -5.85 9.60 -11.54
CA ALA A 66 -5.05 10.79 -11.76
C ALA A 66 -3.54 10.52 -11.65
N ALA A 67 -2.76 11.47 -12.16
CA ALA A 67 -1.34 11.65 -11.85
C ALA A 67 -1.16 12.92 -11.00
N GLY A 68 0.07 13.16 -10.51
CA GLY A 68 0.39 14.35 -9.70
C GLY A 68 -0.39 14.42 -8.38
N VAL A 69 -0.71 15.64 -7.94
CA VAL A 69 -1.37 15.89 -6.64
C VAL A 69 -2.71 15.15 -6.51
N THR A 70 -3.51 15.11 -7.57
CA THR A 70 -4.82 14.43 -7.56
C THR A 70 -4.68 12.93 -7.31
N ALA A 71 -3.59 12.30 -7.76
CA ALA A 71 -3.30 10.90 -7.42
C ALA A 71 -3.15 10.70 -5.90
N GLY A 72 -2.60 11.70 -5.19
CA GLY A 72 -2.50 11.69 -3.73
C GLY A 72 -3.86 11.73 -3.03
N GLU A 73 -4.80 12.51 -3.56
CA GLU A 73 -6.18 12.55 -3.04
C GLU A 73 -6.89 11.21 -3.23
N GLU A 74 -6.72 10.60 -4.40
CA GLU A 74 -7.25 9.27 -4.69
C GLU A 74 -6.67 8.20 -3.78
N ILE A 75 -5.34 8.21 -3.54
CA ILE A 75 -4.68 7.29 -2.61
C ILE A 75 -5.23 7.46 -1.20
N ARG A 76 -5.42 8.70 -0.73
CA ARG A 76 -6.02 8.97 0.58
C ARG A 76 -7.44 8.42 0.67
N ALA A 77 -8.26 8.68 -0.35
CA ALA A 77 -9.63 8.18 -0.41
C ALA A 77 -9.69 6.64 -0.51
N TRP A 78 -8.75 6.03 -1.22
CA TRP A 78 -8.59 4.59 -1.32
C TRP A 78 -8.26 3.99 0.05
N CYS A 79 -7.23 4.50 0.76
CA CYS A 79 -6.86 4.01 2.09
C CYS A 79 -8.04 4.08 3.08
N ALA A 80 -8.78 5.19 3.09
CA ALA A 80 -9.92 5.37 3.99
C ALA A 80 -11.09 4.41 3.70
N ARG A 81 -11.21 3.91 2.46
CA ARG A 81 -12.18 2.87 2.11
C ARG A 81 -11.66 1.47 2.44
N SER A 82 -10.38 1.21 2.24
CA SER A 82 -9.76 -0.10 2.48
C SER A 82 -9.89 -0.55 3.94
N ASP A 83 -9.83 0.38 4.89
CA ASP A 83 -10.07 0.12 6.33
C ASP A 83 -11.46 -0.48 6.64
N ARG A 84 -12.41 -0.38 5.70
CA ARG A 84 -13.77 -0.91 5.84
C ARG A 84 -14.03 -2.18 5.03
N LEU A 85 -13.03 -2.66 4.28
CA LEU A 85 -13.17 -3.85 3.46
C LEU A 85 -12.78 -5.10 4.29
N PRO A 86 -13.57 -6.19 4.24
CA PRO A 86 -13.11 -7.46 4.77
C PRO A 86 -11.84 -7.88 4.01
N VAL A 87 -10.79 -8.17 4.75
CA VAL A 87 -9.51 -8.65 4.19
C VAL A 87 -9.78 -10.00 3.52
N ALA A 88 -9.43 -10.14 2.24
CA ALA A 88 -9.54 -11.42 1.55
C ALA A 88 -8.54 -12.41 2.20
N SER A 89 -9.06 -13.56 2.67
CA SER A 89 -8.28 -14.66 3.25
C SER A 89 -7.37 -15.36 2.24
#